data_AF-A0A550C9U8-F1
#
_entry.id   AF-A0A550C9U8-F1
#
_cell.length_a   1.000
_cell.length_b   1.000
_cell.length_c   1.000
_cell.angle_alpha   90.00
_cell.angle_beta   90.00
_cell.angle_gamma   90.00
#
_symmetry.space_group_name_H-M   'P 1'
#
loop_
_entity.id
_entity.type
_entity.pdbx_description
1 polymer ?
#
loop_
_entity_poly.entity_id
_entity_poly.type
_entity_poly.pdbx_seq_one_letter_code
_entity_poly.pdbx_strand_id
1 'polypeptide(L)'
;MMSHPLQLPEIQHLICSGGNLSQHDLCRLALVSRDWFDIVTPVLWMDVGPGILPLLMLLPSDSWCITEEPEEAGQGNRAPRIFPQLPIMAFKFIRPLTQADWSHVYKRSYMVNP
;
A
#
# COMPACT_ATOMS: atom_id res chain seq x y z
N MET A 1 11.01 3.36 -36.51
CA MET A 1 10.99 2.25 -35.53
C MET A 1 9.56 2.13 -35.05
N MET A 2 8.87 1.02 -35.31
CA MET A 2 7.53 0.81 -34.79
C MET A 2 7.64 0.46 -33.30
N SER A 3 6.99 1.23 -32.44
CA SER A 3 6.82 0.91 -31.03
C SER A 3 6.08 -0.42 -30.91
N HIS A 4 6.61 -1.34 -30.11
CA HIS A 4 5.92 -2.60 -29.85
C HIS A 4 4.56 -2.28 -29.19
N PRO A 5 3.44 -2.93 -29.55
CA PRO A 5 2.12 -2.56 -28.99
C PRO A 5 2.06 -2.56 -27.46
N LEU A 6 2.87 -3.41 -26.81
CA LEU A 6 3.03 -3.46 -25.35
C LEU A 6 3.83 -2.29 -24.74
N GLN A 7 4.36 -1.38 -25.55
CA GLN A 7 5.02 -0.15 -25.10
C GLN A 7 4.07 1.05 -25.11
N LEU A 8 2.83 0.87 -25.56
CA LEU A 8 1.81 1.91 -25.49
C LEU A 8 1.29 2.01 -24.04
N PRO A 9 1.42 3.17 -23.38
CA PRO A 9 0.97 3.38 -22.01
C PRO A 9 -0.49 2.99 -21.77
N GLU A 10 -1.36 3.23 -22.75
CA GLU A 10 -2.79 2.92 -22.68
C GLU A 10 -3.04 1.41 -22.64
N ILE A 11 -2.26 0.64 -23.41
CA ILE A 11 -2.34 -0.82 -23.43
C ILE A 11 -1.80 -1.39 -22.12
N GLN A 12 -0.67 -0.87 -21.63
CA GLN A 12 -0.10 -1.26 -20.34
C GLN A 12 -1.09 -0.98 -19.19
N HIS A 13 -1.71 0.20 -19.20
CA HIS A 13 -2.72 0.56 -18.21
C HIS A 13 -3.92 -0.40 -18.25
N LEU A 14 -4.44 -0.69 -19.45
CA LEU A 14 -5.56 -1.62 -19.63
C LEU A 14 -5.24 -3.04 -19.13
N ILE A 15 -4.00 -3.51 -19.35
CA ILE A 15 -3.52 -4.79 -18.81
C ILE A 15 -3.53 -4.76 -17.28
N CYS A 16 -3.05 -3.69 -16.66
CA CYS A 16 -2.97 -3.56 -15.21
C CYS A 16 -4.33 -3.38 -14.52
N SER A 17 -5.25 -2.61 -15.10
CA SER A 17 -6.56 -2.30 -14.50
C SER A 17 -7.66 -3.29 -14.86
N GLY A 18 -7.43 -4.20 -15.82
CA GLY A 18 -8.44 -5.15 -16.30
C GLY A 18 -8.84 -6.27 -15.33
N GLY A 19 -8.37 -6.25 -14.07
CA GLY A 19 -8.78 -7.21 -13.03
C GLY A 19 -8.25 -8.65 -13.18
N ASN A 20 -7.45 -8.92 -14.21
CA ASN A 20 -6.90 -10.25 -14.48
C ASN A 20 -5.58 -10.53 -13.73
N LEU A 21 -4.99 -9.52 -13.09
CA LEU A 21 -3.72 -9.61 -12.40
C LEU A 21 -3.92 -9.49 -10.90
N SER A 22 -3.28 -10.36 -10.13
CA SER A 22 -3.24 -10.21 -8.67
C SER A 22 -2.33 -9.04 -8.26
N GLN A 23 -2.49 -8.54 -7.04
CA GLN A 23 -1.58 -7.53 -6.48
C GLN A 23 -0.11 -7.97 -6.55
N HIS A 24 0.16 -9.26 -6.35
CA HIS A 24 1.49 -9.83 -6.46
C HIS A 24 2.03 -9.80 -7.90
N ASP A 25 1.18 -10.02 -8.91
CA ASP A 25 1.58 -9.92 -10.32
C ASP A 25 1.87 -8.48 -10.72
N LEU A 26 1.06 -7.54 -10.23
CA LEU A 26 1.31 -6.10 -10.39
C LEU A 26 2.65 -5.71 -9.77
N CYS A 27 2.94 -6.11 -8.53
CA CYS A 27 4.24 -5.87 -7.90
C CYS A 27 5.41 -6.41 -8.75
N ARG A 28 5.27 -7.59 -9.37
CA ARG A 28 6.31 -8.14 -10.26
C ARG A 28 6.46 -7.32 -11.53
N LEU A 29 5.36 -6.88 -12.16
CA LEU A 29 5.40 -6.03 -13.35
C LEU A 29 6.11 -4.70 -13.08
N ALA A 30 5.86 -4.08 -11.91
CA ALA A 30 6.52 -2.84 -11.52
C ALA A 30 8.06 -2.97 -11.45
N LEU A 31 8.59 -4.19 -11.29
CA LEU A 31 10.03 -4.45 -11.24
C LEU A 31 10.67 -4.71 -12.61
N VAL A 32 9.87 -4.83 -13.69
CA VAL A 32 10.38 -5.18 -15.03
C VAL A 32 11.12 -4.01 -15.68
N SER A 33 10.57 -2.80 -15.58
CA SER A 33 11.13 -1.59 -16.19
C SER A 33 10.57 -0.33 -15.52
N ARG A 34 11.18 0.82 -15.79
CA ARG A 34 10.66 2.11 -15.34
C ARG A 34 9.27 2.44 -15.91
N ASP A 35 9.03 2.12 -17.18
CA ASP A 35 7.74 2.38 -17.82
C ASP A 35 6.61 1.58 -17.14
N TRP A 36 6.85 0.29 -16.91
CA TRP A 36 5.93 -0.56 -16.16
C TRP A 36 5.76 -0.10 -14.71
N PHE A 37 6.83 0.34 -14.05
CA PHE A 37 6.74 0.92 -12.71
C PHE A 37 5.79 2.12 -12.68
N ASP A 38 5.95 3.05 -13.62
CA ASP A 38 5.15 4.29 -13.68
C ASP A 38 3.66 4.01 -13.96
N ILE A 39 3.35 2.97 -14.77
CA ILE A 39 1.96 2.55 -15.06
C ILE A 39 1.32 1.76 -13.92
N VAL A 40 2.06 0.81 -13.33
CA VAL A 40 1.51 -0.10 -12.31
C VAL A 40 1.31 0.63 -10.99
N THR A 41 2.18 1.58 -10.67
CA THR A 41 2.17 2.21 -9.35
C THR A 41 0.82 2.86 -9.00
N PRO A 42 0.21 3.70 -9.86
CA PRO A 42 -1.15 4.21 -9.59
C PRO A 42 -2.19 3.11 -9.37
N VAL A 43 -2.11 2.00 -10.13
CA VAL A 43 -3.04 0.87 -10.00
C VAL A 43 -2.90 0.18 -8.65
N LEU A 44 -1.67 -0.05 -8.19
CA LEU A 44 -1.40 -0.61 -6.86
C LEU A 44 -1.90 0.30 -5.73
N TRP A 45 -1.79 1.62 -5.90
CA TRP A 45 -2.23 2.58 -4.87
C TRP A 45 -3.75 2.80 -4.86
N MET A 46 -4.43 2.60 -5.99
CA MET A 46 -5.91 2.68 -6.06
C MET A 46 -6.60 1.51 -5.36
N ASP A 47 -6.01 0.32 -5.41
CA ASP A 47 -6.53 -0.90 -4.77
C ASP A 47 -5.76 -1.27 -3.49
N VAL A 48 -5.27 -0.26 -2.78
CA VAL A 48 -4.75 -0.47 -1.42
C VAL A 48 -5.96 -0.89 -0.59
N GLY A 49 -6.05 -2.19 -0.33
CA GLY A 49 -7.13 -2.81 0.45
C GLY A 49 -7.39 -2.07 1.77
N PRO A 50 -8.46 -2.43 2.49
CA PRO A 50 -8.99 -1.62 3.59
C PRO A 50 -7.93 -1.32 4.65
N GLY A 51 -7.38 -0.09 4.63
CA GLY A 51 -6.45 0.37 5.64
C GLY A 51 -5.38 1.34 5.13
N ILE A 52 -5.06 2.31 5.97
CA ILE A 52 -3.97 3.27 5.76
C ILE A 52 -2.57 2.64 5.96
N LEU A 53 -2.49 1.36 6.35
CA LEU A 53 -1.24 0.72 6.77
C LEU A 53 -0.15 0.78 5.68
N PRO A 54 -0.41 0.47 4.39
CA PRO A 54 0.64 0.56 3.37
C PRO A 54 1.18 1.98 3.16
N LEU A 55 0.34 3.01 3.38
CA LEU A 55 0.79 4.41 3.39
C LEU A 55 1.67 4.69 4.61
N LEU A 56 1.30 4.21 5.80
CA LEU A 56 2.09 4.39 7.02
C LEU A 56 3.45 3.68 6.95
N MET A 57 3.53 2.55 6.25
CA MET A 57 4.79 1.83 6.00
C MET A 57 5.77 2.59 5.10
N LEU A 58 5.36 3.70 4.48
CA LEU A 58 6.26 4.61 3.75
C LEU A 58 7.04 5.56 4.68
N LEU A 59 6.65 5.64 5.96
CA LEU A 59 7.45 6.35 6.96
C LEU A 59 8.81 5.65 7.12
N PRO A 60 9.86 6.39 7.54
CA PRO A 60 11.17 5.80 7.80
C PRO A 60 11.09 4.56 8.70
N SER A 61 11.89 3.54 8.41
CA SER A 61 11.83 2.25 9.12
C SER A 61 12.20 2.34 10.61
N ASP A 62 12.89 3.42 11.01
CA ASP A 62 13.23 3.73 12.39
C ASP A 62 12.12 4.47 13.14
N SER A 63 11.00 4.75 12.48
CA SER A 63 9.92 5.59 13.04
C SER A 63 8.69 4.81 13.47
N TRP A 64 8.57 3.54 13.09
CA TRP A 64 7.43 2.70 13.44
C TRP A 64 7.81 1.24 13.72
N CYS A 65 6.88 0.54 14.37
CA CYS A 65 6.90 -0.91 14.50
C CYS A 65 5.48 -1.47 14.49
N ILE A 66 5.37 -2.78 14.27
CA ILE A 66 4.12 -3.53 14.43
C ILE A 66 4.25 -4.35 15.71
N THR A 67 3.34 -4.16 16.65
CA THR A 67 3.31 -4.87 17.93
C THR A 67 1.97 -5.55 18.12
N GLU A 68 1.98 -6.67 18.82
CA GLU A 68 0.75 -7.28 19.33
C GLU A 68 0.12 -6.36 20.39
N GLU A 69 -1.18 -6.07 20.26
CA GLU A 69 -1.93 -5.43 21.33
C GLU A 69 -2.31 -6.46 22.39
N PRO A 70 -2.06 -6.16 23.68
CA PRO A 70 -2.64 -6.93 24.77
C PRO A 70 -4.16 -6.96 24.66
N GLU A 71 -4.77 -8.11 24.95
CA GLU A 71 -6.24 -8.29 24.88
C GLU A 71 -7.02 -7.26 25.71
N GLU A 72 -6.40 -6.74 26.79
CA GLU A 72 -6.98 -5.75 27.70
C GLU A 72 -7.16 -4.35 27.08
N ALA A 73 -6.41 -3.99 26.03
CA ALA A 73 -6.53 -2.69 25.36
C ALA A 73 -7.80 -2.57 24.48
N GLY A 74 -8.55 -3.67 24.29
CA GLY A 74 -9.65 -3.80 23.34
C GLY A 74 -11.05 -3.41 23.85
N GLN A 75 -11.20 -2.88 25.06
CA GLN A 75 -12.52 -2.59 25.67
C GLN A 75 -13.18 -1.28 25.18
N GLY A 76 -12.59 -0.55 24.24
CA GLY A 76 -13.23 0.60 23.61
C GLY A 76 -13.92 0.22 22.29
N ASN A 77 -15.26 0.32 22.21
CA ASN A 77 -16.11 0.37 21.00
C ASN A 77 -15.59 -0.33 19.70
N ARG A 78 -14.94 -1.49 19.80
CA ARG A 78 -14.50 -2.25 18.61
C ARG A 78 -15.63 -3.21 18.21
N ALA A 79 -15.85 -3.34 16.90
CA ALA A 79 -16.75 -4.35 16.36
C ALA A 79 -16.32 -5.76 16.81
N PRO A 80 -17.26 -6.70 17.00
CA PRO A 80 -16.92 -8.06 17.41
C PRO A 80 -15.94 -8.71 16.44
N ARG A 81 -14.90 -9.35 16.97
CA ARG A 81 -13.88 -10.01 16.14
C ARG A 81 -14.47 -11.25 15.47
N ILE A 82 -14.17 -11.42 14.19
CA ILE A 82 -14.49 -12.65 13.43
C ILE A 82 -13.60 -13.82 13.90
N PHE A 83 -12.35 -13.53 14.30
CA PHE A 83 -11.38 -14.51 14.79
C PHE A 83 -10.79 -14.05 16.15
N PRO A 84 -11.41 -14.39 17.28
CA PRO A 84 -10.99 -13.92 18.61
C PRO A 84 -9.57 -14.39 19.00
N GLN A 85 -9.13 -15.53 18.49
CA GLN A 85 -7.85 -16.16 18.80
C GLN A 85 -6.63 -15.57 18.08
N LEU A 86 -6.82 -14.68 17.09
CA LEU A 86 -5.69 -14.06 16.40
C LEU A 86 -5.26 -12.78 17.13
N PRO A 87 -3.95 -12.58 17.37
CA PRO A 87 -3.45 -11.36 17.99
C PRO A 87 -3.80 -10.14 17.13
N ILE A 88 -4.24 -9.05 17.77
CA ILE A 88 -4.37 -7.77 17.07
C ILE A 88 -2.96 -7.23 16.88
N MET A 89 -2.60 -6.99 15.62
CA MET A 89 -1.41 -6.24 15.29
C MET A 89 -1.75 -4.75 15.27
N ALA A 90 -1.01 -3.95 16.04
CA ALA A 90 -1.09 -2.49 16.02
C ALA A 90 0.17 -1.87 15.44
N PHE A 91 -0.02 -0.90 14.56
CA PHE A 91 1.04 -0.02 14.10
C PHE A 91 1.31 1.06 15.16
N LYS A 92 2.56 1.23 15.57
CA LYS A 92 2.96 2.22 16.59
C LYS A 92 4.13 3.05 16.10
N PHE A 93 4.12 4.33 16.45
CA PHE A 93 5.29 5.20 16.28
C PHE A 93 6.27 4.99 17.44
N ILE A 94 7.55 4.78 17.11
CA ILE A 94 8.62 4.56 18.12
C ILE A 94 9.43 5.82 18.44
N ARG A 95 9.23 6.88 17.67
CA ARG A 95 9.74 8.23 17.95
C ARG A 95 8.76 9.31 17.49
N PRO A 96 8.87 10.55 17.99
CA PRO A 96 8.18 11.69 17.40
C PRO A 96 8.50 11.82 15.91
N LEU A 97 7.46 12.06 15.11
CA LEU A 97 7.58 12.30 13.69
C LEU A 97 7.81 13.78 13.39
N THR A 98 8.71 14.04 12.46
CA THR A 98 8.95 15.34 11.87
C THR A 98 8.17 15.47 10.57
N GLN A 99 8.03 16.70 10.05
CA GLN A 99 7.39 16.93 8.76
C GLN A 99 8.10 16.18 7.61
N ALA A 100 9.42 16.03 7.68
CA ALA A 100 10.20 15.34 6.66
C ALA A 100 9.85 13.85 6.55
N ASP A 101 9.54 13.21 7.69
CA ASP A 101 9.16 11.80 7.74
C ASP A 101 7.90 11.52 6.91
N TRP A 102 6.97 12.48 6.85
CA TRP A 102 5.71 12.35 6.12
C TRP A 102 5.82 12.56 4.61
N SER A 103 6.97 13.00 4.10
CA SER A 103 7.14 13.40 2.69
C SER A 103 6.76 12.28 1.70
N HIS A 104 7.17 11.05 1.98
CA HIS A 104 6.85 9.89 1.16
C HIS A 104 5.37 9.48 1.24
N VAL A 105 4.77 9.62 2.42
CA VAL A 105 3.35 9.36 2.66
C VAL A 105 2.51 10.33 1.84
N TYR A 106 2.78 11.64 1.95
CA TYR A 106 2.05 12.67 1.19
C TYR A 106 2.21 12.52 -0.32
N LYS A 107 3.40 12.10 -0.78
CA LYS A 107 3.63 11.83 -2.21
C LYS A 107 2.80 10.65 -2.74
N ARG A 108 2.30 9.76 -1.88
CA ARG A 108 1.50 8.59 -2.31
C ARG A 108 0.04 8.68 -1.92
N SER A 109 -0.31 9.51 -0.95
CA SER A 109 -1.68 9.61 -0.43
C SER A 109 -2.70 10.07 -1.47
N TYR A 110 -2.30 10.86 -2.47
CA TYR A 110 -3.23 11.30 -3.54
C TYR A 110 -3.60 10.18 -4.52
N MET A 111 -2.87 9.07 -4.52
CA MET A 111 -3.13 7.93 -5.40
C MET A 111 -4.12 6.93 -4.80
N VAL A 112 -4.45 7.08 -3.51
CA VAL A 112 -5.43 6.24 -2.82
C VAL A 112 -6.81 6.83 -3.05
N ASN A 113 -7.75 6.01 -3.52
CA ASN A 113 -9.13 6.42 -3.74
C ASN A 113 -9.86 6.50 -2.38
N PRO A 114 -10.56 7.60 -2.04
CA PRO A 114 -11.32 7.73 -0.79
C PRO A 114 -12.53 6.79 -0.70
#